data_AF-A0A5D3AH63-F1
#
_entry.id   AF-A0A5D3AH63-F1
#
_cell.length_a   1.000
_cell.length_b   1.000
_cell.length_c   1.000
_cell.angle_alpha   90.00
_cell.angle_beta   90.00
_cell.angle_gamma   90.00
#
_symmetry.space_group_name_H-M   'P 1'
#
loop_
_entity.id
_entity.type
_entity.pdbx_description
1 polymer ?
#
loop_
_entity_poly.entity_id
_entity_poly.type
_entity_poly.pdbx_seq_one_letter_code
_entity_poly.pdbx_strand_id
1 'polypeptide(L)'
;MEITEKLLKLKYPIIIILTISLTLSALIIFAPSFLTILAYFWPLLLSTALFLVAVIFFGKTSAHTAASDSDPADKAGEVLLDYVAGQPQLAVDTSYKPE
;
A
#
# COMPACT_ATOMS: atom_id res chain seq x y z
N MET A 1 22.10 26.19 -30.53
CA MET A 1 23.19 25.47 -29.83
C MET A 1 22.56 24.39 -28.94
N GLU A 2 22.23 23.23 -29.50
CA GLU A 2 21.49 22.17 -28.78
C GLU A 2 22.36 21.34 -27.81
N ILE A 3 23.68 21.38 -27.98
CA ILE A 3 24.65 20.69 -27.10
C ILE A 3 24.63 21.24 -25.66
N THR A 4 24.45 22.55 -25.50
CA THR A 4 24.51 23.22 -24.19
C THR A 4 23.33 22.85 -23.29
N GLU A 5 22.15 22.64 -23.88
CA GLU A 5 20.93 22.23 -23.14
C GLU A 5 21.02 20.78 -22.63
N LYS A 6 21.63 19.89 -23.42
CA LYS A 6 21.91 18.50 -23.02
C LYS A 6 22.92 18.43 -21.87
N LEU A 7 23.92 19.31 -21.86
CA LEU A 7 24.90 19.42 -20.78
C LEU A 7 24.31 19.99 -19.48
N LEU A 8 23.38 20.94 -19.58
CA LEU A 8 22.65 21.45 -18.40
C LEU A 8 21.78 20.37 -17.75
N LYS A 9 21.17 19.48 -18.55
CA LYS A 9 20.44 18.30 -18.04
C LYS A 9 21.33 17.32 -17.28
N LEU A 10 22.64 17.27 -17.56
CA LEU A 10 23.58 16.39 -16.86
C LEU A 10 24.15 17.04 -15.58
N LYS A 11 24.24 18.38 -15.52
CA LYS A 11 24.73 19.09 -14.32
C LYS A 11 23.90 18.79 -13.08
N TYR A 12 22.57 18.77 -13.20
CA TYR A 12 21.69 18.48 -12.06
C TYR A 12 21.87 17.08 -11.48
N PRO A 13 21.79 15.98 -12.24
CA PRO A 13 22.01 14.64 -11.70
C PRO A 13 23.45 14.48 -11.17
N ILE A 14 24.46 15.08 -11.80
CA ILE A 14 25.84 15.07 -11.26
C ILE A 14 25.88 15.75 -9.88
N ILE A 15 25.30 16.95 -9.74
CA ILE A 15 25.26 17.67 -8.46
C ILE A 15 24.48 16.86 -7.43
N ILE A 16 23.33 16.31 -7.79
CA ILE A 16 22.51 15.49 -6.88
C ILE A 16 23.28 14.26 -6.41
N ILE A 17 23.89 13.49 -7.32
CA ILE A 17 24.69 12.31 -6.97
C ILE A 17 25.87 12.71 -6.09
N LEU A 18 26.55 13.81 -6.42
CA LEU A 18 27.66 14.31 -5.63
C LEU A 18 27.21 14.70 -4.21
N THR A 19 26.11 15.44 -4.09
CA THR A 19 25.55 15.84 -2.79
C THR A 19 25.11 14.62 -1.98
N ILE A 20 24.44 13.65 -2.60
CA ILE A 20 24.03 12.40 -1.94
C ILE A 20 25.26 11.63 -1.46
N SER A 21 26.25 11.45 -2.33
CA SER A 21 27.49 10.74 -2.01
C SER A 21 28.26 11.40 -0.87
N LEU A 22 28.36 12.74 -0.90
CA LEU A 22 29.01 13.52 0.15
C LEU A 22 28.25 13.42 1.47
N THR A 23 26.93 13.54 1.44
CA THR A 23 26.06 13.40 2.62
C THR A 23 26.19 12.00 3.21
N LEU A 24 26.20 10.97 2.37
CA LEU A 24 26.32 9.58 2.80
C LEU A 24 27.69 9.31 3.41
N SER A 25 28.77 9.81 2.80
CA SER A 25 30.13 9.71 3.37
C SER A 25 30.23 10.46 4.70
N ALA A 26 29.68 11.66 4.80
CA ALA A 26 29.65 12.42 6.05
C ALA A 26 28.88 11.66 7.13
N LEU A 27 27.73 11.06 6.80
CA LEU A 27 26.93 10.27 7.73
C LEU A 27 27.70 9.03 8.23
N ILE A 28 28.40 8.32 7.35
CA ILE A 28 29.21 7.15 7.71
C ILE A 28 30.36 7.53 8.65
N ILE A 29 31.04 8.65 8.36
CA ILE A 29 32.23 9.07 9.11
C ILE A 29 31.85 9.73 10.46
N PHE A 30 30.87 10.63 10.47
CA PHE A 30 30.50 11.39 11.68
C PHE A 30 29.48 10.68 12.56
N ALA A 31 28.61 9.82 11.99
CA ALA A 31 27.55 9.16 12.73
C ALA A 31 27.50 7.64 12.47
N PRO A 32 28.61 6.90 12.69
CA PRO A 32 28.64 5.45 12.49
C PRO A 32 27.64 4.73 13.41
N SER A 33 27.40 5.26 14.62
CA SER A 33 26.41 4.72 15.55
C SER A 33 24.98 4.89 15.04
N PHE A 34 24.65 5.97 14.35
CA PHE A 34 23.33 6.15 13.78
C PHE A 34 23.03 5.07 12.73
N LEU A 35 24.03 4.73 11.90
CA LEU A 35 23.90 3.65 10.92
C LEU A 35 23.76 2.27 11.58
N THR A 36 24.44 2.01 12.69
CA THR A 36 24.30 0.73 13.41
C THR A 36 22.92 0.60 14.04
N ILE A 37 22.40 1.68 14.64
CA ILE A 37 21.03 1.77 15.13
C ILE A 37 20.05 1.53 13.97
N LEU A 38 20.21 2.24 12.84
CA LEU A 38 19.32 2.11 11.69
C LEU A 38 19.34 0.69 11.10
N ALA A 39 20.52 0.05 11.06
CA ALA A 39 20.66 -1.35 10.67
C ALA A 39 19.96 -2.29 11.66
N TYR A 40 19.97 -1.99 12.96
CA TYR A 40 19.26 -2.76 13.99
C TYR A 40 17.74 -2.68 13.84
N PHE A 41 17.22 -1.52 13.45
CA PHE A 41 15.80 -1.30 13.18
C PHE A 41 15.39 -1.67 11.74
N TRP A 42 16.35 -1.98 10.86
CA TRP A 42 16.08 -2.35 9.47
C TRP A 42 15.08 -3.50 9.34
N PRO A 43 15.16 -4.61 10.13
CA PRO A 43 14.17 -5.68 10.05
C PRO A 43 12.75 -5.23 10.38
N LEU A 44 12.60 -4.31 11.34
CA LEU A 44 11.30 -3.76 11.74
C LEU A 44 10.72 -2.86 10.65
N LEU A 45 11.54 -1.96 10.10
CA LEU A 45 11.15 -1.09 9.00
C LEU A 45 10.81 -1.91 7.75
N LEU A 46 11.61 -2.94 7.45
CA LEU A 46 11.38 -3.82 6.31
C LEU A 46 10.09 -4.62 6.46
N SER A 47 9.82 -5.17 7.66
CA SER A 47 8.57 -5.87 7.94
C SER A 47 7.36 -4.94 7.82
N THR A 48 7.47 -3.72 8.35
CA THR A 48 6.41 -2.70 8.25
C THR A 48 6.18 -2.28 6.80
N ALA A 49 7.24 -2.05 6.03
CA ALA A 49 7.14 -1.70 4.62
C ALA A 49 6.52 -2.83 3.81
N LEU A 50 6.94 -4.09 4.04
CA LEU A 50 6.37 -5.26 3.38
C LEU A 50 4.88 -5.43 3.73
N PHE A 51 4.52 -5.22 4.99
CA PHE A 51 3.14 -5.23 5.45
C PHE A 51 2.31 -4.14 4.77
N LEU A 52 2.80 -2.91 4.72
CA LEU A 52 2.12 -1.82 4.01
C LEU A 52 1.99 -2.08 2.51
N VAL A 53 3.04 -2.61 1.88
CA VAL A 53 2.99 -3.01 0.46
C VAL A 53 1.93 -4.08 0.26
N ALA A 54 1.84 -5.08 1.13
CA ALA A 54 0.79 -6.09 1.07
C ALA A 54 -0.60 -5.45 1.24
N VAL A 55 -0.80 -4.60 2.25
CA VAL A 55 -2.07 -3.90 2.49
C VAL A 55 -2.48 -3.04 1.29
N ILE A 56 -1.55 -2.28 0.71
CA ILE A 56 -1.79 -1.46 -0.49
C ILE A 56 -2.09 -2.36 -1.69
N PHE A 57 -1.38 -3.46 -1.85
CA PHE A 57 -1.61 -4.41 -2.94
C PHE A 57 -2.99 -5.05 -2.82
N PHE A 58 -3.36 -5.61 -1.65
CA PHE A 58 -4.67 -6.18 -1.39
C PHE A 58 -5.81 -5.16 -1.51
N GLY A 59 -5.61 -3.95 -0.98
CA GLY A 59 -6.58 -2.86 -1.13
C GLY A 59 -6.79 -2.48 -2.60
N LYS A 60 -5.70 -2.38 -3.37
CA LYS A 60 -5.76 -2.07 -4.81
C LYS A 60 -6.35 -3.21 -5.63
N THR A 61 -6.06 -4.46 -5.32
CA THR A 61 -6.65 -5.61 -6.02
C THR A 61 -8.12 -5.78 -5.67
N SER A 62 -8.53 -5.55 -4.42
CA SER A 62 -9.95 -5.55 -4.02
C SER A 62 -10.73 -4.48 -4.77
N ALA A 63 -10.19 -3.27 -4.87
CA ALA A 63 -10.81 -2.19 -5.66
C ALA A 63 -10.82 -2.47 -7.18
N HIS A 64 -9.91 -3.31 -7.67
CA HIS A 64 -9.88 -3.70 -9.09
C HIS A 64 -10.90 -4.80 -9.38
N THR A 65 -11.09 -5.76 -8.47
CA THR A 65 -12.17 -6.77 -8.54
C THR A 65 -13.55 -6.15 -8.38
N ALA A 66 -13.68 -5.05 -7.62
CA ALA A 66 -14.91 -4.26 -7.51
C ALA A 66 -15.37 -3.64 -8.84
N ALA A 67 -14.44 -3.30 -9.72
CA ALA A 67 -14.73 -2.64 -11.00
C ALA A 67 -15.08 -3.62 -12.14
N SER A 68 -14.86 -4.92 -11.93
CA SER A 68 -15.13 -5.97 -12.92
C SER A 68 -16.09 -7.00 -12.32
N ASP A 69 -17.38 -6.78 -12.55
CA ASP A 69 -18.50 -7.68 -12.30
C ASP A 69 -18.75 -8.10 -10.83
N SER A 70 -19.70 -7.40 -10.20
CA SER A 70 -20.43 -7.81 -8.99
C SER A 70 -19.57 -8.09 -7.75
N ASP A 71 -19.24 -7.03 -7.02
CA ASP A 71 -18.37 -7.05 -5.86
C ASP A 71 -18.95 -7.86 -4.67
N PRO A 72 -18.28 -8.93 -4.19
CA PRO A 72 -18.67 -9.64 -2.98
C PRO A 72 -18.57 -8.78 -1.71
N ALA A 73 -17.74 -7.72 -1.75
CA ALA A 73 -17.55 -6.79 -0.64
C ALA A 73 -18.79 -5.91 -0.40
N ASP A 74 -19.44 -5.44 -1.48
CA ASP A 74 -20.71 -4.72 -1.39
C ASP A 74 -21.82 -5.63 -0.83
N LYS A 75 -21.89 -6.90 -1.26
CA LYS A 75 -22.84 -7.87 -0.69
C LYS A 75 -22.54 -8.21 0.77
N ALA A 76 -21.27 -8.31 1.17
CA ALA A 76 -20.90 -8.58 2.56
C ALA A 76 -21.28 -7.41 3.49
N GLY A 77 -21.15 -6.16 3.01
CA GLY A 77 -21.62 -4.98 3.72
C GLY A 77 -23.14 -4.92 3.80
N GLU A 78 -23.84 -5.21 2.70
CA GLU A 78 -25.31 -5.24 2.68
C GLU A 78 -25.89 -6.31 3.60
N VAL A 79 -25.31 -7.51 3.68
CA VAL A 79 -25.78 -8.58 4.59
C VAL A 79 -25.65 -8.17 6.07
N LEU A 80 -24.60 -7.44 6.45
CA LEU A 80 -24.44 -6.92 7.81
C LEU A 80 -25.39 -5.76 8.10
N LEU A 81 -25.62 -4.90 7.12
CA LEU A 81 -26.58 -3.81 7.23
C LEU A 81 -28.01 -4.34 7.32
N ASP A 82 -28.36 -5.40 6.59
CA ASP A 82 -29.69 -6.02 6.62
C ASP A 82 -29.94 -6.79 7.93
N TYR A 83 -28.89 -7.43 8.48
CA TYR A 83 -28.91 -8.06 9.81
C TYR A 83 -29.13 -7.03 10.94
N VAL A 84 -28.53 -5.84 10.84
CA VAL A 84 -28.70 -4.75 11.82
C VAL A 84 -30.00 -3.97 11.61
N ALA A 85 -30.45 -3.82 10.35
CA ALA A 85 -31.71 -3.17 10.00
C ALA A 85 -32.95 -3.99 10.38
N GLY A 86 -32.77 -5.24 10.80
CA GLY A 86 -33.83 -6.07 11.36
C GLY A 86 -34.88 -6.50 10.33
N GLN A 87 -34.53 -6.56 9.03
CA GLN A 87 -35.39 -7.19 8.04
C GLN A 87 -35.36 -8.72 8.29
N PRO A 88 -36.47 -9.33 8.73
CA PRO A 88 -36.54 -10.77 8.84
C PRO A 88 -36.48 -11.31 7.42
N GLN A 89 -35.54 -12.22 7.17
CA GLN A 89 -35.62 -13.14 6.05
C GLN A 89 -37.05 -13.68 5.98
N LEU A 90 -37.80 -13.26 4.96
CA LEU A 90 -39.10 -13.84 4.68
C LEU A 90 -38.88 -15.32 4.33
N ALA A 91 -39.19 -16.18 5.30
CA ALA A 91 -39.56 -17.58 5.18
C ALA A 91 -38.53 -18.47 4.44
N VAL A 92 -37.64 -19.18 5.14
CA VAL A 92 -37.95 -20.46 5.82
C VAL A 92 -39.29 -21.06 5.37
N ASP A 93 -39.18 -22.00 4.44
CA ASP A 93 -39.97 -23.21 4.28
C ASP A 93 -41.14 -23.38 5.27
N THR A 94 -42.37 -23.34 4.76
CA THR A 94 -43.48 -24.16 5.25
C THR A 94 -44.64 -24.14 4.24
N SER A 95 -44.44 -24.82 3.10
CA SER A 95 -45.58 -25.35 2.34
C SER A 95 -45.91 -26.73 2.91
N TYR A 96 -46.63 -26.77 4.03
CA TYR A 96 -47.30 -27.98 4.50
C TYR A 96 -48.79 -27.81 4.21
N LYS A 97 -49.25 -28.53 3.19
CA LYS A 97 -50.64 -28.59 2.73
C LYS A 97 -51.37 -29.68 3.53
N PRO A 98 -52.39 -29.37 4.34
CA PRO A 98 -53.30 -30.40 4.82
C PRO A 98 -54.43 -30.61 3.79
N GLU A 99 -54.85 -31.86 3.71
CA GLU A 99 -55.90 -32.40 2.84
C GLU A 99 -57.28 -32.19 3.45
#